data_AF-A0A845G375-F1
#
_entry.id   AF-A0A845G375-F1
#
_cell.length_a   1.000
_cell.length_b   1.000
_cell.length_c   1.000
_cell.angle_alpha   90.00
_cell.angle_beta   90.00
_cell.angle_gamma   90.00
#
_symmetry.space_group_name_H-M   'P 1'
#
loop_
_entity.id
_entity.type
_entity.pdbx_description
1 polymer ?
#
loop_
_entity_poly.entity_id
_entity_poly.type
_entity_poly.pdbx_seq_one_letter_code
_entity_poly.pdbx_strand_id
1 'polypeptide(L)'
;MKKLPMLLAVLSMFGSAQAAVYQFDFTAKIQEMVEFSPMTFDGGPVTSSSLSGSTVSVGDIIVGHFSYDTETGLFRSNGGSAMYSAPAALNTLDVSIGGNSIGLSDTTYSSTNVQVANNAAALGGADSFGIASLSTNVYASQMMALSFFDKSGLALDAATMPGQLDFSSFGRSTFYYTYSSNATHAMMGANGALTSVTFTEVPAPVPEPETYAMLLAGLAALGWKGRRR
;
A
#
# COMPACT_ATOMS: atom_id res chain seq x y z
N MET A 1 -30.15 43.16 -21.51
CA MET A 1 -30.49 42.02 -20.62
C MET A 1 -30.11 40.68 -21.29
N LYS A 2 -28.82 40.31 -21.36
CA LYS A 2 -28.37 39.05 -22.05
C LYS A 2 -27.01 38.50 -21.53
N LYS A 3 -26.75 38.45 -20.22
CA LYS A 3 -25.47 37.86 -19.71
C LYS A 3 -25.60 37.04 -18.42
N LEU A 4 -26.78 36.51 -18.11
CA LEU A 4 -27.00 35.71 -16.90
C LEU A 4 -26.88 34.17 -17.03
N PRO A 5 -26.97 33.52 -18.21
CA PRO A 5 -26.94 32.04 -18.24
C PRO A 5 -25.54 31.41 -18.18
N MET A 6 -24.45 32.20 -18.23
CA MET A 6 -23.08 31.64 -18.32
C MET A 6 -22.45 31.29 -16.96
N LEU A 7 -23.00 31.78 -15.84
CA LEU A 7 -22.43 31.54 -14.50
C LEU A 7 -22.85 30.19 -13.89
N LEU A 8 -23.97 29.61 -14.34
CA LEU A 8 -24.53 28.38 -13.78
C LEU A 8 -23.87 27.09 -14.34
N ALA A 9 -23.19 27.18 -15.48
CA ALA A 9 -22.53 26.03 -16.13
C ALA A 9 -21.13 25.72 -15.58
N VAL A 10 -20.53 26.62 -14.78
CA VAL A 10 -19.17 26.43 -14.23
C VAL A 10 -19.17 25.66 -12.90
N LEU A 11 -20.28 25.67 -12.15
CA LEU A 11 -20.37 24.94 -10.87
C LEU A 11 -20.52 23.42 -11.01
N SER A 12 -20.90 22.92 -12.20
CA SER A 12 -21.10 21.48 -12.42
C SER A 12 -19.87 20.74 -12.95
N MET A 13 -18.71 21.41 -13.10
CA MET A 13 -17.48 20.78 -13.61
C MET A 13 -16.45 20.43 -12.53
N PHE A 14 -16.76 20.65 -11.26
CA PHE A 14 -15.97 20.10 -10.15
C PHE A 14 -16.43 18.67 -9.85
N GLY A 15 -16.40 17.81 -10.87
CA GLY A 15 -16.33 16.37 -10.64
C GLY A 15 -15.00 16.12 -9.97
N SER A 16 -15.01 15.87 -8.67
CA SER A 16 -13.83 15.52 -7.90
C SER A 16 -13.19 14.29 -8.52
N ALA A 17 -12.08 14.46 -9.22
CA ALA A 17 -11.04 13.44 -9.23
C ALA A 17 -10.54 13.37 -7.78
N GLN A 18 -11.26 12.60 -6.96
CA GLN A 18 -10.82 12.32 -5.61
C GLN A 18 -9.78 11.23 -5.72
N ALA A 19 -8.55 11.56 -5.35
CA ALA A 19 -7.55 10.57 -4.95
C ALA A 19 -8.22 9.58 -4.01
N ALA A 20 -8.36 8.34 -4.44
CA ALA A 20 -8.94 7.29 -3.63
C ALA A 20 -7.78 6.50 -3.00
N VAL A 21 -7.61 6.69 -1.68
CA VAL A 21 -6.78 5.82 -0.86
C VAL A 21 -7.64 4.65 -0.43
N TYR A 22 -7.27 3.44 -0.84
CA TYR A 22 -7.93 2.21 -0.42
C TYR A 22 -7.17 1.62 0.76
N GLN A 23 -7.91 1.21 1.78
CA GLN A 23 -7.35 0.66 3.01
C GLN A 23 -7.91 -0.73 3.27
N PHE A 24 -7.06 -1.60 3.81
CA PHE A 24 -7.40 -2.99 4.04
C PHE A 24 -6.71 -3.49 5.30
N ASP A 25 -7.46 -4.25 6.08
CA ASP A 25 -6.92 -5.07 7.15
C ASP A 25 -6.73 -6.49 6.65
N PHE A 26 -5.67 -7.15 7.10
CA PHE A 26 -5.39 -8.54 6.74
C PHE A 26 -4.93 -9.35 7.94
N THR A 27 -5.16 -10.65 7.82
CA THR A 27 -4.53 -11.64 8.69
C THR A 27 -3.71 -12.61 7.87
N ALA A 28 -2.58 -13.04 8.39
CA ALA A 28 -1.74 -14.07 7.78
C ALA A 28 -1.20 -15.02 8.84
N LYS A 29 -0.87 -16.25 8.43
CA LYS A 29 -0.21 -17.22 9.29
C LYS A 29 1.17 -17.52 8.76
N ILE A 30 2.21 -17.37 9.60
CA ILE A 30 3.57 -17.76 9.23
C ILE A 30 3.62 -19.27 9.07
N GLN A 31 4.11 -19.73 7.93
CA GLN A 31 4.20 -21.15 7.59
C GLN A 31 5.64 -21.65 7.61
N GLU A 32 6.58 -20.80 7.22
CA GLU A 32 7.97 -21.16 7.05
C GLU A 32 8.87 -20.01 7.48
N MET A 33 10.01 -20.35 8.06
CA MET A 33 11.06 -19.40 8.38
C MET A 33 12.43 -19.97 8.07
N VAL A 34 13.34 -19.08 7.70
CA VAL A 34 14.75 -19.39 7.46
C VAL A 34 15.62 -18.33 8.10
N GLU A 35 16.76 -18.75 8.61
CA GLU A 35 17.85 -17.85 8.96
C GLU A 35 19.08 -18.18 8.14
N PHE A 36 19.87 -17.17 7.84
CA PHE A 36 21.12 -17.32 7.10
C PHE A 36 22.13 -16.26 7.53
N SER A 37 23.39 -16.67 7.63
CA SER A 37 24.53 -15.80 7.87
C SER A 37 25.51 -15.93 6.71
N PRO A 38 25.70 -14.89 5.88
CA PRO A 38 26.68 -14.90 4.80
C PRO A 38 28.12 -14.92 5.34
N MET A 39 28.33 -14.50 6.59
CA MET A 39 29.66 -14.46 7.21
C MET A 39 30.16 -15.85 7.59
N THR A 40 29.24 -16.74 7.98
CA THR A 40 29.56 -18.13 8.35
C THR A 40 29.18 -19.14 7.27
N PHE A 41 28.49 -18.68 6.22
CA PHE A 41 27.87 -19.54 5.20
C PHE A 41 26.99 -20.64 5.82
N ASP A 42 26.36 -20.31 6.95
CA ASP A 42 25.49 -21.22 7.68
C ASP A 42 24.06 -20.69 7.69
N GLY A 43 23.10 -21.60 7.70
CA GLY A 43 21.68 -21.24 7.66
C GLY A 43 20.80 -22.43 7.35
N GLY A 44 19.50 -22.23 7.56
CA GLY A 44 18.51 -23.25 7.31
C GLY A 44 17.13 -22.89 7.86
N PRO A 45 16.18 -23.82 7.75
CA PRO A 45 14.86 -23.68 8.33
C PRO A 45 14.94 -23.54 9.85
N VAL A 46 14.19 -22.60 10.39
CA VAL A 46 14.03 -22.40 11.84
C VAL A 46 12.55 -22.38 12.18
N THR A 47 12.20 -22.68 13.43
CA THR A 47 10.81 -22.56 13.90
C THR A 47 10.52 -21.20 14.52
N SER A 48 11.55 -20.45 14.90
CA SER A 48 11.45 -19.09 15.42
C SER A 48 12.76 -18.34 15.29
N SER A 49 12.70 -17.01 15.36
CA SER A 49 13.83 -16.08 15.32
C SER A 49 13.53 -14.85 16.15
N SER A 50 14.56 -14.31 16.80
CA SER A 50 14.52 -13.01 17.49
C SER A 50 15.45 -11.97 16.87
N LEU A 51 15.96 -12.22 15.66
CA LEU A 51 16.92 -11.33 15.00
C LEU A 51 16.39 -9.91 14.80
N SER A 52 15.08 -9.76 14.56
CA SER A 52 14.44 -8.45 14.42
C SER A 52 14.17 -7.72 15.74
N GLY A 53 14.62 -8.24 16.88
CA GLY A 53 14.34 -7.71 18.22
C GLY A 53 12.98 -8.14 18.79
N SER A 54 12.03 -8.49 17.94
CA SER A 54 10.81 -9.24 18.30
C SER A 54 10.95 -10.71 17.91
N THR A 55 10.41 -11.60 18.73
CA THR A 55 10.33 -13.03 18.39
C THR A 55 9.24 -13.24 17.35
N VAL A 56 9.61 -13.86 16.23
CA VAL A 56 8.72 -14.31 15.16
C VAL A 56 8.85 -15.82 15.06
N SER A 57 7.72 -16.52 14.96
CA SER A 57 7.67 -17.99 14.96
C SER A 57 6.76 -18.55 13.88
N VAL A 58 7.10 -19.75 13.39
CA VAL A 58 6.20 -20.53 12.55
C VAL A 58 4.93 -20.82 13.32
N GLY A 59 3.79 -20.53 12.69
CA GLY A 59 2.46 -20.65 13.30
C GLY A 59 1.92 -19.35 13.89
N ASP A 60 2.73 -18.30 14.03
CA ASP A 60 2.27 -17.00 14.48
C ASP A 60 1.20 -16.45 13.54
N ILE A 61 0.18 -15.83 14.15
CA ILE A 61 -0.84 -15.08 13.44
C ILE A 61 -0.42 -13.62 13.40
N ILE A 62 -0.27 -13.14 12.19
CA ILE A 62 0.01 -11.78 11.84
C ILE A 62 -1.31 -11.06 11.62
N VAL A 63 -1.42 -9.86 12.18
CA VAL A 63 -2.45 -8.88 11.85
C VAL A 63 -1.76 -7.66 11.29
N GLY A 64 -2.21 -7.20 10.13
CA GLY A 64 -1.65 -6.02 9.52
C GLY A 64 -2.69 -5.17 8.82
N HIS A 65 -2.24 -3.99 8.42
CA HIS A 65 -2.99 -3.00 7.70
C HIS A 65 -2.17 -2.57 6.49
N PHE A 66 -2.78 -2.43 5.34
CA PHE A 66 -2.13 -1.82 4.19
C PHE A 66 -3.06 -0.86 3.49
N SER A 67 -2.46 0.14 2.87
CA SER A 67 -3.17 1.11 2.07
C SER A 67 -2.43 1.40 0.77
N TYR A 68 -3.18 1.72 -0.28
CA TYR A 68 -2.59 2.26 -1.49
C TYR A 68 -3.39 3.44 -2.04
N ASP A 69 -2.64 4.41 -2.55
CA ASP A 69 -3.14 5.61 -3.19
C ASP A 69 -3.19 5.42 -4.70
N THR A 70 -4.39 5.53 -5.28
CA THR A 70 -4.62 5.41 -6.72
C THR A 70 -3.94 6.49 -7.55
N GLU A 71 -3.53 7.60 -6.95
CA GLU A 71 -2.78 8.68 -7.61
C GLU A 71 -1.26 8.53 -7.46
N THR A 72 -0.78 7.45 -6.84
CA THR A 72 0.66 7.17 -6.74
C THR A 72 1.30 7.22 -8.13
N GLY A 73 2.36 8.02 -8.26
CA GLY A 73 3.12 8.13 -9.50
C GLY A 73 3.69 6.80 -9.99
N LEU A 74 3.62 6.57 -11.31
CA LEU A 74 4.28 5.44 -11.95
C LEU A 74 5.81 5.60 -11.83
N PHE A 75 6.46 4.65 -11.17
CA PHE A 75 7.92 4.62 -11.05
C PHE A 75 8.56 3.87 -12.22
N ARG A 76 7.98 2.74 -12.63
CA ARG A 76 8.49 1.91 -13.73
C ARG A 76 7.38 1.09 -14.35
N SER A 77 7.42 0.88 -15.66
CA SER A 77 6.61 -0.13 -16.34
C SER A 77 7.45 -0.96 -17.30
N ASN A 78 7.19 -2.27 -17.35
CA ASN A 78 7.81 -3.20 -18.29
C ASN A 78 6.96 -4.47 -18.45
N GLY A 79 6.73 -4.90 -19.70
CA GLY A 79 6.24 -6.24 -20.01
C GLY A 79 4.91 -6.63 -19.36
N GLY A 80 3.96 -5.70 -19.23
CA GLY A 80 2.67 -5.94 -18.58
C GLY A 80 2.68 -5.78 -17.06
N SER A 81 3.81 -5.33 -16.48
CA SER A 81 3.89 -4.94 -15.07
C SER A 81 4.22 -3.46 -14.92
N ALA A 82 3.60 -2.83 -13.92
CA ALA A 82 3.81 -1.48 -13.49
C ALA A 82 4.12 -1.45 -11.98
N MET A 83 5.10 -0.64 -11.60
CA MET A 83 5.46 -0.37 -10.22
C MET A 83 5.24 1.11 -9.93
N TYR A 84 4.59 1.36 -8.81
CA TYR A 84 4.13 2.66 -8.35
C TYR A 84 4.83 3.00 -7.05
N SER A 85 5.42 4.19 -7.02
CA SER A 85 6.09 4.73 -5.84
C SER A 85 6.24 6.23 -6.02
N ALA A 86 5.90 6.99 -4.99
CA ALA A 86 6.16 8.42 -4.95
C ALA A 86 6.41 8.85 -3.49
N PRO A 87 7.31 9.81 -3.23
CA PRO A 87 7.56 10.29 -1.87
C PRO A 87 6.32 10.85 -1.16
N ALA A 88 5.35 11.36 -1.91
CA ALA A 88 4.10 11.92 -1.39
C ALA A 88 2.93 10.92 -1.39
N ALA A 89 3.14 9.67 -1.84
CA ALA A 89 2.09 8.68 -1.90
C ALA A 89 1.69 8.22 -0.50
N LEU A 90 0.40 8.00 -0.30
CA LEU A 90 -0.17 7.51 0.96
C LEU A 90 -0.19 5.98 1.02
N ASN A 91 0.81 5.31 0.44
CA ASN A 91 0.93 3.86 0.51
C ASN A 91 1.55 3.43 1.85
N THR A 92 0.88 2.53 2.57
CA THR A 92 1.39 1.99 3.84
C THR A 92 1.26 0.48 3.89
N LEU A 93 2.13 -0.15 4.68
CA LEU A 93 2.00 -1.55 5.08
C LEU A 93 2.61 -1.70 6.47
N ASP A 94 1.74 -1.99 7.43
CA ASP A 94 2.06 -2.11 8.85
C ASP A 94 1.61 -3.47 9.37
N VAL A 95 2.41 -4.05 10.25
CA VAL A 95 2.25 -5.46 10.64
C VAL A 95 2.56 -5.64 12.12
N SER A 96 1.76 -6.48 12.77
CA SER A 96 1.90 -6.80 14.19
C SER A 96 1.70 -8.30 14.50
N ILE A 97 2.31 -8.75 15.59
CA ILE A 97 2.11 -10.07 16.18
C ILE A 97 1.77 -9.88 17.66
N GLY A 98 0.63 -10.44 18.09
CA GLY A 98 0.15 -10.29 19.47
C GLY A 98 -0.06 -8.84 19.92
N GLY A 99 -0.38 -7.94 18.97
CA GLY A 99 -0.57 -6.50 19.23
C GLY A 99 0.71 -5.67 19.24
N ASN A 100 1.88 -6.29 19.08
CA ASN A 100 3.16 -5.58 18.99
C ASN A 100 3.56 -5.41 17.52
N SER A 101 3.91 -4.18 17.12
CA SER A 101 4.47 -3.94 15.78
C SER A 101 5.78 -4.71 15.61
N ILE A 102 5.94 -5.34 14.45
CA ILE A 102 7.21 -5.98 14.06
C ILE A 102 8.03 -5.09 13.12
N GLY A 103 7.60 -3.85 12.89
CA GLY A 103 8.35 -2.86 12.10
C GLY A 103 9.65 -2.44 12.78
N LEU A 104 10.65 -2.07 11.99
CA LEU A 104 11.86 -1.44 12.51
C LEU A 104 11.53 -0.17 13.30
N SER A 105 12.16 0.00 14.47
CA SER A 105 12.18 1.27 15.18
C SER A 105 13.17 2.24 14.54
N ASP A 106 12.97 3.55 14.79
CA ASP A 106 13.92 4.60 14.43
C ASP A 106 14.32 4.59 12.94
N THR A 107 13.34 4.38 12.06
CA THR A 107 13.56 4.26 10.62
C THR A 107 14.14 5.56 10.06
N THR A 108 15.30 5.45 9.39
CA THR A 108 15.95 6.57 8.70
C THR A 108 15.46 6.69 7.26
N TYR A 109 14.95 5.60 6.70
CA TYR A 109 14.34 5.54 5.38
C TYR A 109 13.21 4.51 5.39
N SER A 110 12.11 4.85 4.75
CA SER A 110 11.00 3.95 4.48
C SER A 110 10.41 4.26 3.10
N SER A 111 10.02 3.23 2.36
CA SER A 111 9.32 3.36 1.09
C SER A 111 8.34 2.21 0.92
N THR A 112 7.09 2.55 0.62
CA THR A 112 6.05 1.57 0.28
C THR A 112 5.74 1.68 -1.21
N ASN A 113 5.91 0.56 -1.92
CA ASN A 113 5.70 0.48 -3.35
C ASN A 113 4.56 -0.49 -3.64
N VAL A 114 3.81 -0.20 -4.69
CA VAL A 114 2.76 -1.09 -5.20
C VAL A 114 3.16 -1.59 -6.57
N GLN A 115 2.98 -2.88 -6.81
CA GLN A 115 3.20 -3.51 -8.09
C GLN A 115 1.88 -4.08 -8.61
N VAL A 116 1.59 -3.79 -9.86
CA VAL A 116 0.46 -4.35 -10.59
C VAL A 116 1.00 -5.03 -11.84
N ALA A 117 0.57 -6.24 -12.11
CA ALA A 117 0.89 -6.98 -13.32
C ALA A 117 -0.41 -7.53 -13.87
N ASN A 118 -0.79 -7.13 -15.09
CA ASN A 118 -1.93 -7.71 -15.80
C ASN A 118 -1.41 -8.48 -17.00
N ASN A 119 -1.76 -9.77 -17.06
CA ASN A 119 -1.45 -10.70 -18.14
C ASN A 119 0.04 -10.61 -18.51
N ALA A 120 0.90 -10.55 -17.50
CA ALA A 120 2.30 -10.24 -17.70
C ALA A 120 3.02 -11.44 -18.30
N ALA A 121 3.67 -11.24 -19.45
CA ALA A 121 4.36 -12.32 -20.17
C ALA A 121 5.45 -12.99 -19.31
N ALA A 122 6.14 -12.21 -18.47
CA ALA A 122 7.14 -12.71 -17.52
C ALA A 122 6.54 -13.66 -16.45
N LEU A 123 5.23 -13.57 -16.22
CA LEU A 123 4.47 -14.43 -15.31
C LEU A 123 3.67 -15.51 -16.04
N GLY A 124 3.91 -15.71 -17.35
CA GLY A 124 3.18 -16.68 -18.16
C GLY A 124 1.73 -16.27 -18.48
N GLY A 125 1.46 -14.96 -18.51
CA GLY A 125 0.12 -14.41 -18.74
C GLY A 125 -0.73 -14.31 -17.47
N ALA A 126 -0.10 -14.41 -16.29
CA ALA A 126 -0.77 -14.29 -15.01
C ALA A 126 -0.91 -12.82 -14.57
N ASP A 127 -1.83 -12.62 -13.62
CA ASP A 127 -2.03 -11.36 -12.92
C ASP A 127 -1.36 -11.39 -11.55
N SER A 128 -0.88 -10.23 -11.12
CA SER A 128 -0.39 -10.05 -9.77
C SER A 128 -0.64 -8.65 -9.25
N PHE A 129 -1.01 -8.58 -7.99
CA PHE A 129 -0.99 -7.35 -7.21
C PHE A 129 -0.03 -7.56 -6.04
N GLY A 130 0.80 -6.58 -5.74
CA GLY A 130 1.69 -6.66 -4.58
C GLY A 130 1.90 -5.29 -3.96
N ILE A 131 2.07 -5.27 -2.65
CA ILE A 131 2.49 -4.08 -1.91
C ILE A 131 3.65 -4.48 -1.03
N ALA A 132 4.72 -3.68 -1.05
CA ALA A 132 5.92 -3.96 -0.29
C ALA A 132 6.41 -2.68 0.40
N SER A 133 6.64 -2.78 1.71
CA SER A 133 7.29 -1.75 2.51
C SER A 133 8.73 -2.17 2.79
N LEU A 134 9.66 -1.30 2.41
CA LEU A 134 11.08 -1.41 2.73
C LEU A 134 11.42 -0.34 3.75
N SER A 135 11.99 -0.74 4.88
CA SER A 135 12.45 0.17 5.92
C SER A 135 13.91 -0.13 6.28
N THR A 136 14.65 0.92 6.64
CA THR A 136 16.04 0.79 7.09
C THR A 136 16.32 1.74 8.24
N ASN A 137 17.22 1.35 9.12
CA ASN A 137 17.86 2.22 10.10
C ASN A 137 19.37 1.94 10.12
N VAL A 138 20.10 2.54 11.05
CA VAL A 138 21.56 2.37 11.14
C VAL A 138 21.98 0.92 11.46
N TYR A 139 21.09 0.12 12.05
CA TYR A 139 21.38 -1.24 12.53
C TYR A 139 20.89 -2.33 11.58
N ALA A 140 19.86 -2.08 10.78
CA ALA A 140 19.20 -3.12 10.01
C ALA A 140 18.42 -2.59 8.80
N SER A 141 18.12 -3.52 7.89
CA SER A 141 17.15 -3.35 6.80
C SER A 141 16.04 -4.39 6.93
N GLN A 142 14.82 -4.03 6.56
CA GLN A 142 13.64 -4.87 6.69
C GLN A 142 12.73 -4.67 5.48
N MET A 143 12.14 -5.75 4.98
CA MET A 143 11.08 -5.69 3.99
C MET A 143 9.90 -6.54 4.43
N MET A 144 8.70 -5.96 4.33
CA MET A 144 7.44 -6.67 4.42
C MET A 144 6.73 -6.56 3.09
N ALA A 145 6.10 -7.63 2.63
CA ALA A 145 5.33 -7.59 1.40
C ALA A 145 4.10 -8.49 1.46
N LEU A 146 3.05 -8.04 0.78
CA LEU A 146 1.91 -8.86 0.42
C LEU A 146 1.95 -9.07 -1.09
N SER A 147 1.66 -10.28 -1.52
CA SER A 147 1.57 -10.64 -2.94
C SER A 147 0.31 -11.45 -3.16
N PHE A 148 -0.44 -11.06 -4.18
CA PHE A 148 -1.61 -11.72 -4.70
C PHE A 148 -1.31 -12.14 -6.14
N PHE A 149 -1.67 -13.36 -6.48
CA PHE A 149 -1.33 -13.97 -7.75
C PHE A 149 -2.51 -14.77 -8.29
N ASP A 150 -2.91 -14.46 -9.51
CA ASP A 150 -3.86 -15.25 -10.28
C ASP A 150 -3.19 -15.79 -11.53
N LYS A 151 -3.18 -17.12 -11.67
CA LYS A 151 -2.59 -17.78 -12.84
C LYS A 151 -3.45 -17.61 -14.09
N SER A 152 -4.76 -17.34 -13.95
CA SER A 152 -5.68 -17.29 -15.09
C SER A 152 -5.53 -16.02 -15.93
N GLY A 153 -5.02 -14.92 -15.33
CA GLY A 153 -4.88 -13.63 -16.01
C GLY A 153 -6.22 -12.89 -16.14
N LEU A 154 -7.16 -13.17 -15.23
CA LEU A 154 -8.53 -12.62 -15.26
C LEU A 154 -8.87 -11.81 -14.00
N ALA A 155 -7.93 -11.69 -13.07
CA ALA A 155 -8.13 -10.96 -11.82
C ALA A 155 -8.03 -9.44 -12.02
N LEU A 156 -7.34 -8.98 -13.06
CA LEU A 156 -7.10 -7.58 -13.35
C LEU A 156 -7.43 -7.23 -14.81
N ASP A 157 -8.05 -6.06 -15.02
CA ASP A 157 -8.39 -5.59 -16.36
C ASP A 157 -7.25 -4.79 -17.02
N ALA A 158 -6.32 -4.25 -16.22
CA ALA A 158 -5.24 -3.39 -16.71
C ALA A 158 -3.99 -3.49 -15.82
N ALA A 159 -2.81 -3.24 -16.41
CA ALA A 159 -1.55 -3.09 -15.67
C ALA A 159 -1.44 -1.67 -15.09
N THR A 160 -2.51 -1.19 -14.47
CA THR A 160 -2.62 0.13 -13.85
C THR A 160 -3.05 0.02 -12.41
N MET A 161 -2.82 1.05 -11.59
CA MET A 161 -3.29 1.04 -10.20
C MET A 161 -4.81 0.77 -10.16
N PRO A 162 -5.25 -0.33 -9.55
CA PRO A 162 -6.67 -0.65 -9.48
C PRO A 162 -7.35 0.30 -8.48
N GLY A 163 -8.60 0.67 -8.75
CA GLY A 163 -9.43 1.33 -7.74
C GLY A 163 -9.81 0.32 -6.67
N GLN A 164 -10.90 -0.40 -6.92
CA GLN A 164 -11.33 -1.50 -6.06
C GLN A 164 -10.73 -2.83 -6.54
N LEU A 165 -10.18 -3.61 -5.60
CA LEU A 165 -9.71 -4.97 -5.83
C LEU A 165 -10.67 -5.98 -5.22
N ASP A 166 -10.98 -7.02 -5.97
CA ASP A 166 -11.59 -8.24 -5.43
C ASP A 166 -10.48 -9.25 -5.12
N PHE A 167 -10.05 -9.33 -3.86
CA PHE A 167 -8.99 -10.27 -3.48
C PHE A 167 -9.39 -11.75 -3.62
N SER A 168 -10.68 -12.05 -3.77
CA SER A 168 -11.14 -13.43 -4.00
C SER A 168 -10.87 -13.93 -5.42
N SER A 169 -10.59 -13.03 -6.38
CA SER A 169 -10.19 -13.40 -7.74
C SER A 169 -8.75 -13.94 -7.82
N PHE A 170 -7.94 -13.71 -6.80
CA PHE A 170 -6.57 -14.19 -6.74
C PHE A 170 -6.51 -15.60 -6.12
N GLY A 171 -6.03 -16.57 -6.91
CA GLY A 171 -5.90 -17.96 -6.47
C GLY A 171 -4.81 -18.22 -5.42
N ARG A 172 -3.89 -17.26 -5.21
CA ARG A 172 -2.84 -17.35 -4.18
C ARG A 172 -2.56 -15.97 -3.58
N SER A 173 -2.41 -15.95 -2.26
CA SER A 173 -2.00 -14.79 -1.49
C SER A 173 -0.88 -15.17 -0.52
N THR A 174 0.14 -14.31 -0.40
CA THR A 174 1.33 -14.61 0.40
C THR A 174 1.82 -13.35 1.10
N PHE A 175 2.25 -13.52 2.35
CA PHE A 175 2.96 -12.54 3.14
C PHE A 175 4.44 -12.93 3.18
N TYR A 176 5.30 -11.94 2.97
CA TYR A 176 6.75 -12.07 3.05
C TYR A 176 7.28 -11.10 4.10
N TYR A 177 8.19 -11.57 4.92
CA TYR A 177 8.92 -10.75 5.87
C TYR A 177 10.39 -11.10 5.82
N THR A 178 11.24 -10.09 5.65
CA THR A 178 12.69 -10.25 5.69
C THR A 178 13.31 -9.20 6.59
N TYR A 179 14.37 -9.60 7.28
CA TYR A 179 15.18 -8.75 8.13
C TYR A 179 16.65 -9.06 7.87
N SER A 180 17.50 -8.04 7.85
CA SER A 180 18.94 -8.16 7.72
C SER A 180 19.62 -7.23 8.71
N SER A 181 20.48 -7.77 9.57
CA SER A 181 21.33 -6.99 10.46
C SER A 181 22.53 -6.41 9.69
N ASN A 182 22.85 -5.14 9.91
CA ASN A 182 24.06 -4.52 9.37
C ASN A 182 25.31 -4.94 10.15
N ALA A 183 25.18 -5.25 11.44
CA ALA A 183 26.31 -5.52 12.33
C ALA A 183 26.83 -6.96 12.18
N THR A 184 25.91 -7.93 12.10
CA THR A 184 26.26 -9.36 11.99
C THR A 184 26.11 -9.91 10.59
N HIS A 185 25.45 -9.16 9.69
CA HIS A 185 24.97 -9.63 8.39
C HIS A 185 24.00 -10.82 8.47
N ALA A 186 23.52 -11.18 9.66
CA ALA A 186 22.52 -12.23 9.82
C ALA A 186 21.20 -11.78 9.18
N MET A 187 20.58 -12.71 8.46
CA MET A 187 19.35 -12.52 7.73
C MET A 187 18.29 -13.50 8.24
N MET A 188 17.05 -13.03 8.30
CA MET A 188 15.87 -13.84 8.55
C MET A 188 14.89 -13.63 7.41
N GLY A 189 14.25 -14.71 6.97
CA GLY A 189 13.08 -14.68 6.11
C GLY A 189 11.92 -15.45 6.76
N ALA A 190 10.71 -14.94 6.64
CA ALA A 190 9.48 -15.61 7.03
C ALA A 190 8.46 -15.49 5.90
N ASN A 191 7.82 -16.61 5.57
CA ASN A 191 6.75 -16.69 4.58
C ASN A 191 5.46 -17.11 5.27
N GLY A 192 4.35 -16.48 4.91
CA GLY A 192 3.03 -16.80 5.43
C GLY A 192 1.96 -16.79 4.36
N ALA A 193 0.87 -17.49 4.61
CA ALA A 193 -0.33 -17.43 3.79
C ALA A 193 -1.33 -16.44 4.42
N LEU A 194 -1.95 -15.58 3.60
CA LEU A 194 -3.02 -14.73 4.10
C LEU A 194 -4.24 -15.60 4.39
N THR A 195 -4.89 -15.33 5.52
CA THR A 195 -6.12 -16.01 5.96
C THR A 195 -7.36 -15.15 5.78
N SER A 196 -7.20 -13.82 5.76
CA SER A 196 -8.28 -12.88 5.44
C SER A 196 -7.72 -11.57 4.89
N VAL A 197 -8.51 -10.90 4.06
CA VAL A 197 -8.34 -9.49 3.69
C VAL A 197 -9.71 -8.84 3.70
N THR A 198 -9.84 -7.72 4.39
CA THR A 198 -11.10 -6.99 4.55
C THR A 198 -10.89 -5.54 4.17
N PHE A 199 -11.76 -5.02 3.32
CA PHE A 199 -11.76 -3.60 2.98
C PHE A 199 -12.18 -2.77 4.20
N THR A 200 -11.42 -1.72 4.46
CA THR A 200 -11.65 -0.77 5.54
C THR A 200 -12.07 0.54 4.90
N GLU A 201 -13.36 0.85 4.98
CA GLU A 201 -13.90 2.08 4.42
C GLU A 201 -13.35 3.28 5.20
N VAL A 202 -12.60 4.14 4.51
CA VAL A 202 -12.19 5.43 5.04
C VAL A 202 -13.29 6.42 4.68
N PRO A 203 -14.01 7.00 5.66
CA PRO A 203 -14.93 8.07 5.34
C PRO A 203 -14.13 9.20 4.69
N ALA A 204 -14.46 9.54 3.44
CA ALA A 204 -13.88 10.70 2.78
C ALA A 204 -14.08 11.91 3.71
N PRO A 205 -13.07 12.80 3.88
CA PRO A 205 -13.23 14.01 4.66
C PRO A 205 -14.39 14.80 4.05
N VAL A 206 -15.57 14.72 4.66
CA VAL A 206 -16.72 15.51 4.25
C VAL A 206 -16.36 16.94 4.59
N PRO A 207 -16.19 17.86 3.60
CA PRO A 207 -15.83 19.22 3.93
C PRO A 207 -16.90 19.78 4.86
N GLU A 208 -16.48 20.22 6.04
CA GLU A 208 -17.42 20.68 7.04
C GLU A 208 -18.27 21.82 6.45
N PRO A 209 -19.56 21.94 6.84
CA PRO A 209 -20.46 22.97 6.32
C PRO A 209 -19.86 24.38 6.37
N GLU A 210 -18.98 24.63 7.34
CA GLU A 210 -18.27 25.89 7.54
C GLU A 210 -17.32 26.23 6.38
N THR A 211 -16.69 25.23 5.75
CA THR A 211 -15.80 25.43 4.59
C THR A 211 -16.59 25.97 3.40
N TYR A 212 -17.78 25.42 3.15
CA TYR A 212 -18.67 25.92 2.11
C TYR A 212 -19.25 27.29 2.46
N ALA A 213 -19.58 27.53 3.74
CA ALA A 213 -20.03 28.83 4.20
C ALA A 213 -18.96 29.91 4.00
N MET A 214 -17.69 29.61 4.28
CA MET A 214 -16.56 30.53 4.08
C MET A 214 -16.30 30.79 2.59
N LEU A 215 -16.40 29.76 1.73
CA LEU A 215 -16.31 29.92 0.29
C LEU A 215 -17.45 30.82 -0.25
N LEU A 216 -18.70 30.56 0.17
CA LEU A 216 -19.86 31.35 -0.22
C LEU A 216 -19.77 32.79 0.31
N ALA A 217 -19.32 32.99 1.55
CA ALA A 217 -19.09 34.30 2.12
C ALA A 217 -18.01 35.07 1.34
N GLY A 218 -16.91 34.41 0.96
CA GLY A 218 -15.88 34.97 0.10
C GLY A 218 -16.40 35.38 -1.27
N LEU A 219 -17.19 34.52 -1.92
CA LEU A 219 -17.82 34.82 -3.22
C LEU A 219 -18.84 35.97 -3.11
N ALA A 220 -19.63 36.03 -2.05
CA ALA A 220 -20.57 37.12 -1.80
C ALA A 220 -19.85 38.46 -1.61
N ALA A 221 -18.74 38.48 -0.86
CA ALA A 221 -17.92 39.67 -0.66
C ALA A 221 -17.30 40.18 -1.99
N LEU A 222 -16.82 39.26 -2.83
CA LEU A 222 -16.29 39.61 -4.17
C LEU A 222 -17.38 40.16 -5.10
N GLY A 223 -18.57 39.54 -5.12
CA GLY A 223 -19.71 40.03 -5.90
C GLY A 223 -20.18 41.42 -5.47
N TRP A 224 -20.21 41.69 -4.17
CA TRP A 224 -20.56 43.01 -3.64
C TRP A 224 -19.56 44.10 -4.04
N LYS A 225 -18.26 43.77 -4.00
CA LYS A 225 -17.19 44.69 -4.42
C LYS A 225 -17.22 44.96 -5.92
N GLY A 226 -17.56 43.95 -6.74
CA GLY A 226 -17.72 44.10 -8.19
C GLY A 226 -18.88 44.99 -8.61
N ARG A 227 -19.97 45.03 -7.84
CA ARG A 227 -21.14 45.88 -8.11
C ARG A 227 -20.90 47.38 -7.87
N ARG A 228 -19.85 47.74 -7.12
CA ARG A 228 -19.50 49.13 -6.77
C ARG A 228 -18.44 49.76 -7.68
N ARG A 229 -18.01 49.05 -8.72
CA ARG A 229 -17.22 49.58 -9.83
C ARG A 229 -18.13 49.74 -11.04
#